data_AF-A0A1F7V845-F1
#
_entry.id   AF-A0A1F7V845-F1
#
_cell.length_a   1.000
_cell.length_b   1.000
_cell.length_c   1.000
_cell.angle_alpha   90.00
_cell.angle_beta   90.00
_cell.angle_gamma   90.00
#
_symmetry.space_group_name_H-M   'P 1'
#
loop_
_entity.id
_entity.type
_entity.pdbx_description
1 polymer ?
#
loop_
_entity_poly.entity_id
_entity_poly.type
_entity_poly.pdbx_seq_one_letter_code
_entity_poly.pdbx_strand_id
1 'polypeptide(L)'
;MADPNAPAMIVQPPVQNTPEQVRVFAMPARYRHGAVASVVEPQKASSASVVVVQPPVPPKVLAPLPSAVQATPQTAHTKKGLLIAGVIVLIALGIGGYLLWRSVQKNAEVVTQELPAGTQTTPEVPGAGTTPPETPTTPITPPGTNPFPSAVTPGVDTDSDGLSDGEETIVYGTNTGLPDSDGDGFLDGNEVFHGYNPNGTAPGTLVLAGLAQLLTIDGFQMLYPTKWTVLPAVSGEDSIISTGTGETVTVTVLTKDASLALVDWYQQSGKVGAPSPSKTKKAYPMLVEKNQLATYIDLGTQVVSLVYDTSSKATIDYLQTFQMMVNSVEKL
;
A
#
# COMPACT_ATOMS: atom_id res chain seq x y z
N MET A 1 -31.59 -58.96 38.14
CA MET A 1 -31.31 -59.08 36.70
C MET A 1 -31.05 -57.68 36.20
N ALA A 2 -29.77 -57.35 36.00
CA ALA A 2 -29.34 -56.05 35.50
C ALA A 2 -29.01 -56.20 34.01
N ASP A 3 -29.46 -55.22 33.22
CA ASP A 3 -29.39 -55.17 31.77
C ASP A 3 -27.91 -55.12 31.28
N PRO A 4 -27.44 -56.06 30.45
CA PRO A 4 -26.05 -56.11 30.00
C PRO A 4 -25.73 -55.15 28.84
N ASN A 5 -26.63 -54.22 28.47
CA ASN A 5 -26.45 -53.38 27.28
C ASN A 5 -26.60 -51.86 27.52
N ALA A 6 -26.04 -51.34 28.61
CA ALA A 6 -25.85 -49.90 28.79
C ALA A 6 -24.48 -49.46 28.18
N PRO A 7 -24.43 -48.50 27.24
CA PRO A 7 -23.18 -48.02 26.67
C PRO A 7 -22.35 -47.27 27.73
N ALA A 8 -21.07 -47.64 27.83
CA ALA A 8 -20.11 -47.00 28.72
C ALA A 8 -19.99 -45.49 28.40
N MET A 9 -20.25 -44.64 29.39
CA MET A 9 -19.91 -43.22 29.31
C MET A 9 -18.41 -43.08 29.15
N ILE A 10 -17.96 -42.65 27.97
CA ILE A 10 -16.59 -42.19 27.75
C ILE A 10 -16.48 -40.84 28.48
N VAL A 11 -15.87 -40.86 29.66
CA VAL A 11 -15.44 -39.64 30.33
C VAL A 11 -14.32 -39.05 29.48
N GLN A 12 -14.61 -37.97 28.75
CA GLN A 12 -13.57 -37.20 28.07
C GLN A 12 -12.63 -36.59 29.13
N PRO A 13 -11.30 -36.73 28.98
CA PRO A 13 -10.37 -36.03 29.86
C PRO A 13 -10.52 -34.50 29.69
N PRO A 14 -10.23 -33.71 30.74
CA PRO A 14 -10.43 -32.28 30.72
C PRO A 14 -9.63 -31.64 29.58
N VAL A 15 -10.32 -30.82 28.78
CA VAL A 15 -9.73 -30.02 27.71
C VAL A 15 -8.67 -29.10 28.33
N GLN A 16 -7.40 -29.38 28.06
CA GLN A 16 -6.33 -28.44 28.35
C GLN A 16 -6.52 -27.22 27.43
N ASN A 17 -6.98 -26.12 28.02
CA ASN A 17 -6.90 -24.79 27.39
C ASN A 17 -5.43 -24.45 27.19
N THR A 18 -4.91 -24.80 26.02
CA THR A 18 -3.62 -24.33 25.55
C THR A 18 -3.86 -22.90 25.08
N PRO A 19 -3.19 -21.87 25.63
CA PRO A 19 -3.32 -20.52 25.09
C PRO A 19 -2.92 -20.58 23.63
N GLU A 20 -3.79 -20.05 22.77
CA GLU A 20 -3.62 -19.98 21.33
C GLU A 20 -2.27 -19.29 21.06
N GLN A 21 -1.23 -20.06 20.74
CA GLN A 21 0.03 -19.52 20.30
C GLN A 21 -0.27 -18.76 19.01
N VAL A 22 -0.23 -17.43 19.08
CA VAL A 22 -0.15 -16.58 17.90
C VAL A 22 1.09 -17.04 17.13
N ARG A 23 0.89 -17.88 16.11
CA ARG A 23 1.98 -18.33 15.24
C ARG A 23 2.31 -17.17 14.33
N VAL A 24 3.24 -16.34 14.76
CA VAL A 24 3.90 -15.42 13.83
C VAL A 24 4.83 -16.30 12.99
N PHE A 25 4.56 -16.38 11.69
CA PHE A 25 5.37 -17.15 10.75
C PHE A 25 6.72 -16.45 10.58
N ALA A 26 7.72 -16.88 11.33
CA ALA A 26 9.10 -16.49 11.13
C ALA A 26 9.79 -17.43 10.13
N MET A 27 10.68 -16.89 9.31
CA MET A 27 11.36 -17.60 8.24
C MET A 27 12.26 -18.72 8.79
N PRO A 28 12.18 -19.96 8.25
CA PRO A 28 13.07 -21.06 8.63
C PRO A 28 14.53 -20.76 8.30
N ALA A 29 15.47 -21.18 9.16
CA ALA A 29 16.90 -20.88 9.04
C ALA A 29 17.54 -21.17 7.66
N ARG A 30 17.04 -22.18 6.94
CA ARG A 30 17.53 -22.57 5.62
C ARG A 30 17.22 -21.56 4.50
N TYR A 31 16.27 -20.65 4.71
CA TYR A 31 15.88 -19.62 3.75
C TYR A 31 16.43 -18.24 4.09
N ARG A 32 17.13 -18.09 5.23
CA ARG A 32 17.58 -16.78 5.72
C ARG A 32 18.73 -16.16 4.89
N HIS A 33 19.32 -16.88 3.93
CA HIS A 33 20.43 -16.41 3.09
C HIS A 33 21.60 -15.70 3.84
N GLY A 34 21.79 -15.99 5.13
CA GLY A 34 22.80 -15.34 5.98
C GLY A 34 22.26 -14.32 6.98
N ALA A 35 20.97 -13.96 6.92
CA ALA A 35 20.28 -13.16 7.92
C ALA A 35 20.20 -13.89 9.27
N VAL A 36 20.67 -13.22 10.32
CA VAL A 36 20.73 -13.75 11.69
C VAL A 36 19.62 -13.12 12.53
N ALA A 37 18.44 -13.74 12.54
CA ALA A 37 17.41 -13.38 13.50
C ALA A 37 17.89 -13.69 14.93
N SER A 38 17.99 -12.66 15.77
CA SER A 38 18.12 -12.84 17.21
C SER A 38 16.76 -13.29 17.73
N VAL A 39 16.66 -14.56 18.15
CA VAL A 39 15.47 -15.06 18.85
C VAL A 39 15.37 -14.28 20.16
N VAL A 40 14.51 -13.27 20.19
CA VAL A 40 13.99 -12.76 21.46
C VAL A 40 13.01 -13.81 21.94
N GLU A 41 13.53 -14.78 22.68
CA GLU A 41 12.68 -15.69 23.44
C GLU A 41 11.80 -14.81 24.33
N PRO A 42 10.46 -14.89 24.23
CA PRO A 42 9.60 -14.11 25.09
C PRO A 42 10.00 -14.47 26.52
N GLN A 43 10.51 -13.49 27.26
CA GLN A 43 10.84 -13.69 28.67
C GLN A 43 9.62 -14.35 29.30
N LYS A 44 9.78 -15.61 29.67
CA LYS A 44 8.79 -16.37 30.43
C LYS A 44 8.41 -15.47 31.59
N ALA A 45 7.19 -14.92 31.56
CA ALA A 45 6.68 -14.11 32.63
C ALA A 45 6.74 -14.98 33.88
N SER A 46 7.77 -14.73 34.69
CA SER A 46 7.96 -15.39 35.96
C SER A 46 6.73 -15.00 36.77
N SER A 47 5.88 -15.97 37.03
CA SER A 47 4.77 -15.87 37.97
C SER A 47 5.35 -15.79 39.37
N ALA A 48 6.03 -14.68 39.66
CA ALA A 48 6.27 -14.25 41.02
C ALA A 48 4.90 -13.87 41.58
N SER A 49 4.47 -14.61 42.60
CA SER A 49 3.26 -14.34 43.35
C SER A 49 3.21 -12.85 43.70
N VAL A 50 2.15 -12.16 43.28
CA VAL A 50 1.86 -10.79 43.69
C VAL A 50 1.74 -10.81 45.22
N VAL A 51 2.78 -10.34 45.91
CA VAL A 51 2.65 -9.95 47.31
C VAL A 51 1.68 -8.78 47.33
N VAL A 52 0.52 -8.97 47.96
CA VAL A 52 -0.44 -7.91 48.22
C VAL A 52 0.25 -6.90 49.14
N VAL A 53 0.82 -5.85 48.53
CA VAL A 53 1.29 -4.68 49.25
C VAL A 53 0.06 -3.86 49.60
N GLN A 54 -0.27 -3.82 50.89
CA GLN A 54 -1.33 -2.94 51.39
C GLN A 54 -0.99 -1.48 51.03
N PRO A 55 -1.98 -0.65 50.66
CA PRO A 55 -1.73 0.75 50.36
C PRO A 55 -1.15 1.47 51.59
N PRO A 56 -0.21 2.41 51.40
CA PRO A 56 0.43 3.11 52.50
C PRO A 56 -0.56 3.96 53.30
N VAL A 57 -0.38 3.94 54.62
CA VAL A 57 -1.13 4.75 55.59
C VAL A 57 -1.05 6.23 55.19
N PRO A 58 -2.17 6.99 55.17
CA PRO A 58 -2.13 8.40 54.82
C PRO A 58 -1.24 9.19 55.79
N PRO A 59 -0.40 10.11 55.29
CA PRO A 59 0.51 10.87 56.12
C PRO A 59 -0.25 11.80 57.08
N LYS A 60 0.28 11.87 58.31
CA LYS A 60 -0.20 12.71 59.40
C LYS A 60 -0.15 14.19 58.98
N VAL A 61 -1.29 14.88 59.09
CA VAL A 61 -1.45 16.30 58.75
C VAL A 61 -0.42 17.13 59.53
N LEU A 62 0.51 17.76 58.80
CA LEU A 62 1.41 18.78 59.32
C LEU A 62 0.66 20.12 59.40
N ALA A 63 0.86 20.84 60.50
CA ALA A 63 0.27 22.15 60.77
C ALA A 63 0.67 23.19 59.70
N PRO A 64 -0.18 24.21 59.43
CA PRO A 64 0.11 25.20 58.41
C PRO A 64 1.19 26.18 58.89
N LEU A 65 2.16 26.46 58.02
CA LEU A 65 3.18 27.52 58.18
C LEU A 65 2.85 28.70 57.22
N PRO A 66 3.32 29.92 57.55
CA PRO A 66 2.64 31.18 57.26
C PRO A 66 2.80 31.69 55.82
N SER A 67 1.88 32.59 55.45
CA SER A 67 1.78 33.22 54.13
C SER A 67 2.90 34.21 53.79
N ALA A 68 3.20 34.21 52.49
CA ALA A 68 3.65 35.32 51.63
C ALA A 68 5.10 35.81 51.69
N VAL A 69 5.82 35.61 50.58
CA VAL A 69 6.63 36.67 49.92
C VAL A 69 6.41 36.58 48.40
N GLN A 70 6.01 37.69 47.81
CA GLN A 70 5.79 37.88 46.38
C GLN A 70 7.14 37.98 45.64
N ALA A 71 7.27 37.31 44.49
CA ALA A 71 8.35 37.55 43.54
C ALA A 71 7.82 38.31 42.32
N THR A 72 8.51 39.40 41.96
CA THR A 72 8.24 40.34 40.86
C THR A 72 8.36 39.69 39.47
N PRO A 73 7.60 40.16 38.46
CA PRO A 73 7.70 39.66 37.09
C PRO A 73 8.93 40.24 36.37
N GLN A 74 9.76 39.37 35.80
CA GLN A 74 10.86 39.76 34.92
C GLN A 74 10.36 40.17 33.53
N THR A 75 10.99 41.22 33.02
CA THR A 75 10.69 41.98 31.80
C THR A 75 10.92 41.19 30.50
N ALA A 76 9.99 41.35 29.55
CA ALA A 76 10.07 40.83 28.19
C ALA A 76 11.06 41.63 27.32
N HIS A 77 12.02 40.94 26.68
CA HIS A 77 12.88 41.53 25.65
C HIS A 77 12.20 41.52 24.28
N THR A 78 12.21 42.67 23.62
CA THR A 78 11.51 42.99 22.37
C THR A 78 12.27 42.50 21.13
N LYS A 79 11.58 41.71 20.29
CA LYS A 79 12.06 41.25 18.98
C LYS A 79 11.93 42.37 17.94
N LYS A 80 12.98 43.17 17.74
CA LYS A 80 13.07 44.10 16.58
C LYS A 80 14.28 43.88 15.67
N GLY A 81 15.28 43.10 16.10
CA GLY A 81 16.49 42.82 15.29
C GLY A 81 16.33 41.70 14.24
N LEU A 82 15.39 40.76 14.42
CA LEU A 82 15.32 39.55 13.59
C LEU A 82 14.60 39.77 12.24
N LEU A 83 13.74 40.79 12.13
CA LEU A 83 12.98 41.07 10.90
C LEU A 83 13.85 41.71 9.80
N ILE A 84 14.86 42.50 10.15
CA ILE A 84 15.71 43.20 9.17
C ILE A 84 16.68 42.23 8.49
N ALA A 85 17.20 41.24 9.22
CA ALA A 85 18.06 40.20 8.66
C ALA A 85 17.33 39.29 7.66
N GLY A 86 16.05 38.97 7.92
CA GLY A 86 15.24 38.14 7.02
C GLY A 86 14.96 38.79 5.66
N VAL A 87 14.75 40.11 5.63
CA VAL A 87 14.49 40.85 4.38
C VAL A 87 15.74 40.93 3.50
N ILE A 88 16.93 41.06 4.10
CA ILE A 88 18.19 41.11 3.35
C ILE A 88 18.49 39.76 2.68
N VAL A 89 18.20 38.64 3.35
CA VAL A 89 18.39 37.30 2.78
C VAL A 89 17.43 37.04 1.61
N LEU A 90 16.18 37.49 1.70
CA LEU A 90 15.22 37.35 0.61
C LEU A 90 15.58 38.18 -0.63
N ILE A 91 16.13 39.39 -0.43
CA ILE A 91 16.62 40.21 -1.54
C ILE A 91 17.84 39.56 -2.20
N ALA A 92 18.77 38.99 -1.42
CA ALA A 92 19.93 38.28 -1.95
C ALA A 92 19.54 37.03 -2.76
N LEU A 93 18.57 36.24 -2.27
CA LEU A 93 18.04 35.08 -2.99
C LEU A 93 17.28 35.47 -4.26
N GLY A 94 16.52 36.57 -4.24
CA GLY A 94 15.84 37.10 -5.41
C GLY A 94 16.81 37.55 -6.51
N ILE A 95 17.89 38.25 -6.14
CA ILE A 95 18.94 38.66 -7.09
C ILE A 95 19.69 37.43 -7.63
N GLY A 96 20.00 36.45 -6.78
CA GLY A 96 20.62 35.19 -7.19
C GLY A 96 19.78 34.41 -8.19
N GLY A 97 18.47 34.26 -7.92
CA GLY A 97 17.53 33.60 -8.83
C GLY A 97 17.37 34.35 -10.17
N TYR A 98 17.35 35.68 -10.14
CA TYR A 98 17.25 36.49 -11.35
C TYR A 98 18.48 36.38 -12.27
N LEU A 99 19.69 36.34 -11.68
CA LEU A 99 20.93 36.15 -12.44
C LEU A 99 21.02 34.73 -13.05
N LEU A 100 20.52 33.72 -12.35
CA LEU A 100 20.51 32.34 -12.82
C LEU A 100 19.51 32.13 -13.97
N TRP A 101 18.32 32.73 -13.89
CA TRP A 101 17.35 32.71 -14.98
C TRP A 101 17.90 33.45 -16.22
N ARG A 102 18.59 34.57 -16.04
CA ARG A 102 19.20 35.31 -17.15
C ARG A 102 20.30 34.51 -17.88
N SER A 103 20.98 33.57 -17.21
CA SER A 103 21.99 32.73 -17.89
C SER A 103 21.38 31.61 -18.73
N VAL A 104 20.20 31.10 -18.36
CA VAL A 104 19.51 30.05 -19.12
C VAL A 104 18.95 30.57 -20.45
N GLN A 105 18.56 31.84 -20.52
CA GLN A 105 18.08 32.49 -21.75
C GLN A 105 19.19 32.76 -22.78
N LYS A 106 20.49 32.67 -22.42
CA LYS A 106 21.61 32.92 -23.34
C LYS A 106 22.03 31.72 -24.20
N ASN A 107 21.48 30.53 -23.95
CA ASN A 107 21.86 29.31 -24.67
C ASN A 107 20.81 28.83 -25.69
N ALA A 108 19.77 29.62 -25.97
CA ALA A 108 18.82 29.34 -27.05
C ALA A 108 19.30 30.00 -28.34
N GLU A 109 20.41 29.50 -28.91
CA GLU A 109 20.81 29.85 -30.27
C GLU A 109 20.65 28.63 -31.19
N VAL A 110 19.87 28.88 -32.24
CA VAL A 110 19.33 27.96 -33.23
C VAL A 110 20.47 27.44 -34.12
N VAL A 111 20.65 26.11 -34.19
CA VAL A 111 21.46 25.48 -35.24
C VAL A 111 20.52 25.03 -36.36
N THR A 112 20.37 25.90 -37.36
CA THR A 112 19.87 25.55 -38.69
C THR A 112 21.01 24.86 -39.45
N GLN A 113 20.80 23.62 -39.89
CA GLN A 113 21.74 22.94 -40.78
C GLN A 113 21.25 23.04 -42.22
N GLU A 114 22.01 23.80 -43.03
CA GLU A 114 21.82 24.01 -44.47
C GLU A 114 22.16 22.75 -45.28
N LEU A 115 21.40 22.57 -46.37
CA LEU A 115 21.50 21.55 -47.40
C LEU A 115 22.45 22.00 -48.52
N PRO A 116 23.41 21.20 -49.01
CA PRO A 116 24.04 21.47 -50.29
C PRO A 116 23.41 20.64 -51.42
N ALA A 117 23.15 21.34 -52.51
CA ALA A 117 22.65 20.81 -53.78
C ALA A 117 23.65 19.89 -54.48
N GLY A 118 23.15 18.76 -54.99
CA GLY A 118 23.86 17.83 -55.86
C GLY A 118 23.01 17.51 -57.09
N THR A 119 23.58 17.80 -58.26
CA THR A 119 23.03 17.81 -59.62
C THR A 119 22.48 16.46 -60.11
N GLN A 120 21.40 16.54 -60.91
CA GLN A 120 20.79 15.43 -61.65
C GLN A 120 21.62 15.02 -62.88
N THR A 121 21.69 13.71 -63.15
CA THR A 121 21.71 13.16 -64.51
C THR A 121 20.95 11.83 -64.58
N THR A 122 19.88 11.84 -65.37
CA THR A 122 19.15 10.70 -65.94
C THR A 122 20.05 9.91 -66.90
N PRO A 123 19.88 8.58 -67.05
CA PRO A 123 19.00 7.99 -68.08
C PRO A 123 18.21 6.78 -67.49
N GLU A 124 17.22 6.11 -68.08
CA GLU A 124 16.36 6.18 -69.26
C GLU A 124 15.51 4.89 -69.17
N VAL A 125 14.22 4.97 -69.49
CA VAL A 125 13.27 3.84 -69.50
C VAL A 125 13.29 3.17 -70.87
N PRO A 126 13.16 1.84 -70.95
CA PRO A 126 12.02 1.25 -71.69
C PRO A 126 11.50 -0.02 -70.98
N GLY A 127 10.21 -0.36 -70.90
CA GLY A 127 9.00 0.05 -71.60
C GLY A 127 8.04 -1.17 -71.62
N ALA A 128 6.72 -0.89 -71.69
CA ALA A 128 5.59 -1.81 -71.96
C ALA A 128 5.30 -2.91 -70.91
N GLY A 129 4.06 -3.19 -70.48
CA GLY A 129 2.73 -2.78 -70.88
C GLY A 129 1.73 -3.84 -70.37
N THR A 130 0.44 -3.51 -70.35
CA THR A 130 -0.74 -4.39 -70.20
C THR A 130 -1.24 -4.75 -68.78
N THR A 131 -2.30 -4.06 -68.35
CA THR A 131 -3.50 -4.61 -67.67
C THR A 131 -4.35 -5.42 -68.67
N PRO A 132 -5.28 -6.35 -68.32
CA PRO A 132 -6.34 -6.21 -67.28
C PRO A 132 -6.79 -7.56 -66.64
N PRO A 133 -8.04 -7.72 -66.16
CA PRO A 133 -8.53 -7.56 -64.79
C PRO A 133 -8.90 -8.90 -64.12
N GLU A 134 -9.23 -8.88 -62.81
CA GLU A 134 -10.33 -9.64 -62.18
C GLU A 134 -10.04 -9.98 -60.70
N THR A 135 -10.96 -9.51 -59.87
CA THR A 135 -11.15 -9.83 -58.47
C THR A 135 -11.53 -11.32 -58.29
N PRO A 136 -10.97 -12.00 -57.28
CA PRO A 136 -11.84 -12.70 -56.35
C PRO A 136 -11.56 -12.23 -54.92
N THR A 137 -12.61 -11.70 -54.28
CA THR A 137 -12.69 -11.39 -52.85
C THR A 137 -12.44 -12.67 -52.04
N THR A 138 -11.24 -12.79 -51.51
CA THR A 138 -10.96 -13.61 -50.32
C THR A 138 -10.74 -12.65 -49.14
N PRO A 139 -11.40 -12.85 -47.99
CA PRO A 139 -11.16 -12.02 -46.83
C PRO A 139 -9.75 -12.32 -46.30
N ILE A 140 -8.82 -11.42 -46.60
CA ILE A 140 -7.52 -11.32 -45.93
C ILE A 140 -7.78 -11.03 -44.45
N THR A 141 -7.81 -12.11 -43.66
CA THR A 141 -7.65 -11.99 -42.21
C THR A 141 -6.22 -11.50 -41.99
N PRO A 142 -5.99 -10.33 -41.34
CA PRO A 142 -4.64 -9.89 -41.06
C PRO A 142 -3.94 -10.93 -40.17
N PRO A 143 -2.70 -11.35 -40.50
CA PRO A 143 -1.95 -12.22 -39.62
C PRO A 143 -1.51 -11.41 -38.40
N GLY A 144 -2.06 -11.73 -37.23
CA GLY A 144 -1.45 -11.31 -35.95
C GLY A 144 -2.36 -10.79 -34.85
N THR A 145 -3.67 -10.69 -35.01
CA THR A 145 -4.53 -10.38 -33.84
C THR A 145 -4.76 -11.65 -33.05
N ASN A 146 -3.91 -11.91 -32.07
CA ASN A 146 -4.12 -12.97 -31.09
C ASN A 146 -5.52 -12.75 -30.47
N PRO A 147 -6.49 -13.65 -30.67
CA PRO A 147 -7.87 -13.46 -30.20
C PRO A 147 -8.00 -13.62 -28.68
N PHE A 148 -6.91 -14.01 -28.02
CA PHE A 148 -6.80 -14.07 -26.58
C PHE A 148 -6.23 -12.74 -26.10
N PRO A 149 -6.96 -11.97 -25.26
CA PRO A 149 -6.36 -10.82 -24.58
C PRO A 149 -5.10 -11.30 -23.85
N SER A 150 -4.04 -10.50 -23.91
CA SER A 150 -2.82 -10.77 -23.14
C SER A 150 -3.21 -11.02 -21.69
N ALA A 151 -2.97 -12.23 -21.20
CA ALA A 151 -3.23 -12.56 -19.81
C ALA A 151 -2.35 -11.64 -18.96
N VAL A 152 -2.95 -10.92 -18.02
CA VAL A 152 -2.19 -10.13 -17.06
C VAL A 152 -1.42 -11.10 -16.17
N THR A 153 -0.10 -10.96 -16.10
CA THR A 153 0.78 -11.80 -15.28
C THR A 153 1.10 -11.09 -13.96
N PRO A 154 1.39 -11.80 -12.86
CA PRO A 154 1.99 -11.20 -11.69
C PRO A 154 3.30 -10.46 -12.04
N GLY A 155 3.62 -9.40 -11.30
CA GLY A 155 4.95 -8.80 -11.32
C GLY A 155 6.04 -9.82 -11.00
N VAL A 156 7.28 -9.53 -11.39
CA VAL A 156 8.43 -10.37 -11.03
C VAL A 156 8.67 -10.23 -9.53
N ASP A 157 8.89 -11.36 -8.88
CA ASP A 157 9.25 -11.49 -7.46
C ASP A 157 10.48 -12.42 -7.44
N THR A 158 11.66 -11.82 -7.36
CA THR A 158 12.95 -12.48 -7.60
C THR A 158 13.31 -13.46 -6.49
N ASP A 159 12.91 -13.19 -5.26
CA ASP A 159 13.25 -14.01 -4.09
C ASP A 159 12.06 -14.80 -3.51
N SER A 160 10.87 -14.60 -4.10
CA SER A 160 9.64 -15.37 -3.88
C SER A 160 9.07 -15.24 -2.47
N ASP A 161 9.13 -14.03 -1.91
CA ASP A 161 8.62 -13.73 -0.57
C ASP A 161 7.17 -13.20 -0.57
N GLY A 162 6.63 -12.92 -1.77
CA GLY A 162 5.30 -12.40 -2.00
C GLY A 162 5.22 -10.88 -2.18
N LEU A 163 6.35 -10.17 -2.25
CA LEU A 163 6.46 -8.76 -2.62
C LEU A 163 7.12 -8.68 -3.99
N SER A 164 6.53 -7.95 -4.96
CA SER A 164 7.18 -7.85 -6.27
C SER A 164 8.44 -6.98 -6.22
N ASP A 165 9.40 -7.22 -7.11
CA ASP A 165 10.60 -6.39 -7.28
C ASP A 165 10.23 -4.90 -7.45
N GLY A 166 9.08 -4.62 -8.06
CA GLY A 166 8.53 -3.27 -8.21
C GLY A 166 8.06 -2.67 -6.89
N GLU A 167 7.35 -3.43 -6.07
CA GLU A 167 6.94 -3.02 -4.72
C GLU A 167 8.14 -2.73 -3.83
N GLU A 168 9.09 -3.65 -3.84
CA GLU A 168 10.32 -3.57 -3.08
C GLU A 168 11.14 -2.31 -3.43
N THR A 169 11.40 -2.08 -4.72
CA THR A 169 12.27 -0.99 -5.14
C THR A 169 11.58 0.38 -5.13
N ILE A 170 10.30 0.45 -5.50
CA ILE A 170 9.59 1.72 -5.70
C ILE A 170 8.91 2.19 -4.41
N VAL A 171 8.40 1.26 -3.59
CA VAL A 171 7.54 1.58 -2.44
C VAL A 171 8.29 1.42 -1.11
N TYR A 172 8.88 0.24 -0.86
CA TYR A 172 9.34 -0.13 0.49
C TYR A 172 10.85 0.02 0.70
N GLY A 173 11.64 0.07 -0.37
CA GLY A 173 13.09 0.18 -0.32
C GLY A 173 13.79 -1.08 0.19
N THR A 174 13.18 -2.25 0.04
CA THR A 174 13.73 -3.57 0.38
C THR A 174 14.67 -4.09 -0.72
N ASN A 175 15.25 -5.27 -0.51
CA ASN A 175 16.22 -5.88 -1.40
C ASN A 175 15.61 -7.09 -2.11
N THR A 176 15.42 -6.96 -3.42
CA THR A 176 14.79 -7.97 -4.29
C THR A 176 15.47 -9.34 -4.37
N GLY A 177 16.66 -9.49 -3.78
CA GLY A 177 17.37 -10.76 -3.71
C GLY A 177 17.32 -11.42 -2.33
N LEU A 178 16.65 -10.80 -1.36
CA LEU A 178 16.59 -11.24 0.03
C LEU A 178 15.14 -11.20 0.52
N PRO A 179 14.51 -12.36 0.76
CA PRO A 179 13.11 -12.40 1.20
C PRO A 179 12.83 -11.75 2.58
N ASP A 180 13.88 -11.32 3.28
CA ASP A 180 13.90 -10.73 4.61
C ASP A 180 15.05 -9.71 4.60
N SER A 181 14.73 -8.47 4.26
CA SER A 181 15.71 -7.43 3.95
C SER A 181 16.44 -6.89 5.18
N ASP A 182 15.74 -6.80 6.30
CA ASP A 182 16.29 -6.30 7.57
C ASP A 182 16.85 -7.39 8.49
N GLY A 183 16.56 -8.65 8.17
CA GLY A 183 17.10 -9.83 8.81
C GLY A 183 16.49 -10.13 10.18
N ASP A 184 15.32 -9.59 10.48
CA ASP A 184 14.63 -9.80 11.76
C ASP A 184 13.87 -11.14 11.84
N GLY A 185 13.75 -11.82 10.70
CA GLY A 185 13.16 -13.14 10.56
C GLY A 185 11.72 -13.15 10.04
N PHE A 186 11.14 -12.01 9.65
CA PHE A 186 9.88 -11.94 8.92
C PHE A 186 10.13 -11.71 7.41
N LEU A 187 9.21 -12.19 6.57
CA LEU A 187 9.32 -11.95 5.13
C LEU A 187 8.82 -10.55 4.80
N ASP A 188 9.50 -9.81 3.92
CA ASP A 188 9.17 -8.43 3.58
C ASP A 188 7.70 -8.33 3.07
N GLY A 189 7.31 -9.24 2.17
CA GLY A 189 5.94 -9.34 1.67
C GLY A 189 4.90 -9.63 2.76
N ASN A 190 5.23 -10.48 3.73
CA ASN A 190 4.33 -10.76 4.85
C ASN A 190 4.21 -9.55 5.78
N GLU A 191 5.29 -8.83 6.01
CA GLU A 191 5.28 -7.61 6.82
C GLU A 191 4.43 -6.53 6.18
N VAL A 192 4.62 -6.26 4.89
CA VAL A 192 3.81 -5.32 4.12
C VAL A 192 2.33 -5.68 4.22
N PHE A 193 1.95 -6.94 3.96
CA PHE A 193 0.55 -7.38 4.07
C PHE A 193 -0.06 -7.11 5.44
N HIS A 194 0.73 -7.19 6.50
CA HIS A 194 0.29 -6.98 7.88
C HIS A 194 0.44 -5.54 8.37
N GLY A 195 1.05 -4.64 7.59
CA GLY A 195 1.27 -3.23 7.92
C GLY A 195 2.56 -2.96 8.73
N TYR A 196 3.51 -3.89 8.71
CA TYR A 196 4.82 -3.78 9.35
C TYR A 196 5.88 -3.24 8.38
N ASN A 197 6.96 -2.69 8.93
CA ASN A 197 8.05 -2.12 8.15
C ASN A 197 9.01 -3.22 7.69
N PRO A 198 9.11 -3.52 6.38
CA PRO A 198 9.94 -4.61 5.87
C PRO A 198 11.44 -4.28 5.80
N ASN A 199 11.82 -3.05 6.12
CA ASN A 199 13.21 -2.60 6.03
C ASN A 199 13.67 -1.94 7.34
N GLY A 200 13.24 -2.49 8.47
CA GLY A 200 13.73 -2.05 9.77
C GLY A 200 13.13 -2.83 10.92
N THR A 201 14.03 -3.34 11.77
CA THR A 201 13.76 -4.31 12.83
C THR A 201 12.44 -4.12 13.58
N ALA A 202 11.66 -5.20 13.69
CA ALA A 202 10.45 -5.22 14.49
C ALA A 202 10.69 -4.84 15.97
N PRO A 203 9.72 -4.19 16.64
CA PRO A 203 8.41 -3.79 16.10
C PRO A 203 8.45 -2.41 15.41
N GLY A 204 8.22 -2.37 14.10
CA GLY A 204 8.04 -1.15 13.31
C GLY A 204 6.84 -1.28 12.38
N THR A 205 6.01 -0.23 12.23
CA THR A 205 4.87 -0.23 11.29
C THR A 205 5.18 0.63 10.07
N LEU A 206 4.50 0.36 8.95
CA LEU A 206 4.62 1.18 7.73
C LEU A 206 4.34 2.66 7.99
N VAL A 207 3.39 2.95 8.90
CA VAL A 207 3.04 4.33 9.28
C VAL A 207 4.17 5.00 10.06
N LEU A 208 4.78 4.30 11.02
CA LEU A 208 5.88 4.84 11.80
C LEU A 208 7.14 5.03 10.94
N ALA A 209 7.37 4.16 9.96
CA ALA A 209 8.45 4.27 8.99
C ALA A 209 8.19 5.35 7.91
N GLY A 210 6.99 5.93 7.85
CA GLY A 210 6.62 6.92 6.82
C GLY A 210 6.44 6.31 5.43
N LEU A 211 6.31 4.99 5.32
CA LEU A 211 6.09 4.25 4.07
C LEU A 211 4.61 4.18 3.69
N ALA A 212 3.71 4.23 4.67
CA ALA A 212 2.27 4.32 4.47
C ALA A 212 1.64 5.40 5.35
N GLN A 213 0.45 5.84 4.99
CA GLN A 213 -0.35 6.78 5.78
C GLN A 213 -1.84 6.41 5.71
N LEU A 214 -2.63 6.93 6.65
CA LEU A 214 -4.08 6.72 6.68
C LEU A 214 -4.79 7.69 5.74
N LEU A 215 -5.66 7.16 4.90
CA LEU A 215 -6.63 7.90 4.10
C LEU A 215 -8.01 7.73 4.72
N THR A 216 -8.74 8.83 4.93
CA THR A 216 -10.12 8.83 5.44
C THR A 216 -11.07 9.21 4.31
N ILE A 217 -12.07 8.37 4.06
CA ILE A 217 -13.10 8.56 3.03
C ILE A 217 -14.45 8.16 3.66
N ASP A 218 -15.46 9.03 3.58
CA ASP A 218 -16.87 8.75 3.93
C ASP A 218 -17.15 7.88 5.18
N GLY A 219 -16.38 8.11 6.25
CA GLY A 219 -16.57 7.42 7.54
C GLY A 219 -15.85 6.08 7.67
N PHE A 220 -14.90 5.77 6.79
CA PHE A 220 -13.90 4.74 7.00
C PHE A 220 -12.50 5.29 6.76
N GLN A 221 -11.51 4.53 7.20
CA GLN A 221 -10.10 4.79 6.95
C GLN A 221 -9.40 3.54 6.41
N MET A 222 -8.31 3.73 5.69
CA MET A 222 -7.43 2.66 5.22
C MET A 222 -6.00 3.17 5.05
N LEU A 223 -5.02 2.26 5.09
CA LEU A 223 -3.64 2.54 4.74
C LEU A 223 -3.48 2.64 3.22
N TYR A 224 -2.59 3.53 2.79
CA TYR A 224 -2.05 3.55 1.43
C TYR A 224 -0.59 4.03 1.46
N PRO A 225 0.23 3.67 0.45
CA PRO A 225 1.63 4.07 0.41
C PRO A 225 1.81 5.59 0.29
N THR A 226 2.78 6.16 1.00
CA THR A 226 3.10 7.60 0.93
C THR A 226 3.67 8.02 -0.42
N LYS A 227 4.20 7.06 -1.20
CA LYS A 227 4.69 7.26 -2.57
C LYS A 227 3.55 7.44 -3.58
N TRP A 228 2.35 6.98 -3.26
CA TRP A 228 1.21 7.03 -4.18
C TRP A 228 0.44 8.34 -4.02
N THR A 229 -0.15 8.80 -5.12
CA THR A 229 -0.84 10.09 -5.18
C THR A 229 -2.36 9.89 -5.23
N VAL A 230 -3.08 10.46 -4.28
CA VAL A 230 -4.54 10.53 -4.34
C VAL A 230 -4.93 11.65 -5.32
N LEU A 231 -5.63 11.31 -6.39
CA LEU A 231 -6.10 12.25 -7.39
C LEU A 231 -7.41 12.91 -6.94
N PRO A 232 -7.64 14.19 -7.27
CA PRO A 232 -8.90 14.85 -6.97
C PRO A 232 -10.04 14.18 -7.74
N ALA A 233 -11.15 13.91 -7.07
CA ALA A 233 -12.33 13.30 -7.69
C ALA A 233 -12.86 14.19 -8.83
N VAL A 234 -12.86 13.67 -10.06
CA VAL A 234 -13.32 14.41 -11.26
C VAL A 234 -14.86 14.45 -11.34
N SER A 235 -15.55 13.53 -10.64
CA SER A 235 -17.01 13.40 -10.63
C SER A 235 -17.63 13.16 -9.25
N GLY A 236 -16.89 13.38 -8.17
CA GLY A 236 -17.44 13.49 -6.81
C GLY A 236 -17.77 12.20 -6.05
N GLU A 237 -17.64 11.02 -6.66
CA GLU A 237 -17.94 9.74 -5.97
C GLU A 237 -16.72 8.79 -5.86
N ASP A 238 -15.78 8.84 -6.80
CA ASP A 238 -14.63 7.94 -6.80
C ASP A 238 -13.36 8.64 -6.27
N SER A 239 -12.70 7.97 -5.33
CA SER A 239 -11.34 8.31 -4.89
C SER A 239 -10.33 7.48 -5.68
N ILE A 240 -9.58 8.13 -6.56
CA ILE A 240 -8.58 7.46 -7.40
C ILE A 240 -7.20 7.66 -6.80
N ILE A 241 -6.46 6.57 -6.61
CA ILE A 241 -5.10 6.56 -6.07
C ILE A 241 -4.17 6.08 -7.18
N SER A 242 -3.25 6.93 -7.64
CA SER A 242 -2.27 6.58 -8.66
C SER A 242 -0.97 6.06 -8.03
N THR A 243 -0.46 4.96 -8.57
CA THR A 243 0.81 4.35 -8.13
C THR A 243 2.05 5.13 -8.61
N GLY A 244 1.88 6.08 -9.54
CA GLY A 244 2.97 6.79 -10.20
C GLY A 244 3.60 6.05 -11.39
N THR A 245 3.27 4.76 -11.58
CA THR A 245 3.75 3.93 -12.71
C THR A 245 2.69 3.70 -13.78
N GLY A 246 1.55 4.39 -13.70
CA GLY A 246 0.43 4.30 -14.66
C GLY A 246 -0.71 3.37 -14.23
N GLU A 247 -0.58 2.71 -13.08
CA GLU A 247 -1.64 1.89 -12.48
C GLU A 247 -2.43 2.73 -11.49
N THR A 248 -3.66 2.34 -11.23
CA THR A 248 -4.55 3.06 -10.31
C THR A 248 -5.34 2.11 -9.42
N VAL A 249 -5.68 2.59 -8.22
CA VAL A 249 -6.67 1.98 -7.35
C VAL A 249 -7.85 2.93 -7.26
N THR A 250 -9.01 2.49 -7.74
CA THR A 250 -10.26 3.21 -7.60
C THR A 250 -10.99 2.73 -6.37
N VAL A 251 -11.35 3.67 -5.50
CA VAL A 251 -12.12 3.42 -4.29
C VAL A 251 -13.47 4.12 -4.43
N THR A 252 -14.53 3.32 -4.43
CA THR A 252 -15.91 3.80 -4.57
C THR A 252 -16.71 3.40 -3.33
N VAL A 253 -17.46 4.33 -2.78
CA VAL A 253 -18.35 4.09 -1.64
C VAL A 253 -19.77 3.90 -2.14
N LEU A 254 -20.30 2.71 -1.96
CA LEU A 254 -21.63 2.33 -2.44
C LEU A 254 -22.57 2.15 -1.26
N THR A 255 -23.86 2.42 -1.47
CA THR A 255 -24.87 2.22 -0.43
C THR A 255 -25.38 0.77 -0.42
N LYS A 256 -25.69 0.25 0.78
CA LYS A 256 -26.30 -1.06 0.97
C LYS A 256 -27.30 -1.02 2.13
N ASP A 257 -28.40 -1.74 2.00
CA ASP A 257 -29.30 -1.98 3.14
C ASP A 257 -28.59 -2.82 4.22
N ALA A 258 -28.64 -2.38 5.48
CA ALA A 258 -27.95 -3.06 6.58
C ALA A 258 -28.40 -4.53 6.79
N SER A 259 -29.63 -4.86 6.40
CA SER A 259 -30.19 -6.21 6.51
C SER A 259 -29.82 -7.13 5.34
N LEU A 260 -29.35 -6.57 4.22
CA LEU A 260 -29.02 -7.32 3.01
C LEU A 260 -27.62 -7.92 3.12
N ALA A 261 -27.48 -9.22 2.88
CA ALA A 261 -26.17 -9.86 2.85
C ALA A 261 -25.31 -9.32 1.68
N LEU A 262 -23.99 -9.25 1.87
CA LEU A 262 -23.07 -8.71 0.87
C LEU A 262 -23.15 -9.43 -0.49
N VAL A 263 -23.30 -10.77 -0.47
CA VAL A 263 -23.47 -11.58 -1.69
C VAL A 263 -24.74 -11.17 -2.44
N ASP A 264 -25.86 -11.01 -1.74
CA ASP A 264 -27.14 -10.65 -2.35
C ASP A 264 -27.11 -9.22 -2.90
N TRP A 265 -26.49 -8.30 -2.16
CA TRP A 265 -26.23 -6.94 -2.65
C TRP A 265 -25.41 -6.95 -3.94
N TYR A 266 -24.36 -7.77 -4.01
CA TYR A 266 -23.52 -7.85 -5.20
C TYR A 266 -24.33 -8.30 -6.41
N GLN A 267 -25.17 -9.35 -6.26
CA GLN A 267 -26.05 -9.85 -7.32
C GLN A 267 -27.09 -8.81 -7.77
N GLN A 268 -27.63 -8.01 -6.85
CA GLN A 268 -28.59 -6.94 -7.17
C GLN A 268 -27.93 -5.72 -7.82
N SER A 269 -26.64 -5.50 -7.61
CA SER A 269 -25.92 -4.33 -8.10
C SER A 269 -25.60 -4.36 -9.60
N GLY A 270 -25.98 -5.43 -10.31
CA GLY A 270 -25.76 -5.58 -11.76
C GLY A 270 -24.29 -5.82 -12.14
N LYS A 271 -23.42 -6.11 -11.18
CA LYS A 271 -22.01 -6.44 -11.41
C LYS A 271 -21.88 -7.83 -12.03
N VAL A 272 -20.94 -7.95 -12.96
CA VAL A 272 -20.66 -9.20 -13.68
C VAL A 272 -19.43 -9.85 -13.04
N GLY A 273 -19.61 -11.01 -12.43
CA GLY A 273 -18.53 -11.71 -11.76
C GLY A 273 -19.06 -12.84 -10.88
N ALA A 274 -18.13 -13.61 -10.34
CA ALA A 274 -18.41 -14.67 -9.37
C ALA A 274 -17.41 -14.57 -8.23
N PRO A 275 -17.49 -13.49 -7.42
CA PRO A 275 -16.52 -13.26 -6.37
C PRO A 275 -16.66 -14.29 -5.26
N SER A 276 -15.54 -14.57 -4.60
CA SER A 276 -15.48 -15.48 -3.46
C SER A 276 -15.65 -14.72 -2.14
N PRO A 277 -16.50 -15.21 -1.21
CA PRO A 277 -16.64 -14.60 0.10
C PRO A 277 -15.41 -14.85 0.97
N SER A 278 -15.01 -13.82 1.70
CA SER A 278 -13.89 -13.83 2.64
C SER A 278 -14.12 -12.79 3.74
N LYS A 279 -13.11 -12.52 4.57
CA LYS A 279 -13.13 -11.46 5.58
C LYS A 279 -11.82 -10.69 5.58
N THR A 280 -11.88 -9.40 5.88
CA THR A 280 -10.69 -8.60 6.13
C THR A 280 -10.03 -9.00 7.46
N LYS A 281 -8.81 -8.51 7.72
CA LYS A 281 -8.12 -8.68 9.02
C LYS A 281 -8.94 -8.18 10.22
N LYS A 282 -9.82 -7.20 10.00
CA LYS A 282 -10.75 -6.65 11.00
C LYS A 282 -12.10 -7.39 11.06
N ALA A 283 -12.19 -8.55 10.42
CA ALA A 283 -13.36 -9.43 10.34
C ALA A 283 -14.58 -8.86 9.61
N TYR A 284 -14.41 -7.80 8.81
CA TYR A 284 -15.48 -7.31 7.93
C TYR A 284 -15.73 -8.33 6.81
N PRO A 285 -17.00 -8.69 6.52
CA PRO A 285 -17.31 -9.52 5.35
C PRO A 285 -16.82 -8.85 4.07
N MET A 286 -16.17 -9.61 3.19
CA MET A 286 -15.75 -9.11 1.89
C MET A 286 -16.02 -10.12 0.77
N LEU A 287 -16.11 -9.62 -0.46
CA LEU A 287 -16.16 -10.39 -1.69
C LEU A 287 -14.92 -10.04 -2.51
N VAL A 288 -14.16 -11.05 -2.92
CA VAL A 288 -12.94 -10.89 -3.74
C VAL A 288 -13.17 -11.52 -5.10
N GLU A 289 -12.97 -10.77 -6.17
CA GLU A 289 -13.05 -11.31 -7.53
C GLU A 289 -12.00 -12.38 -7.78
N LYS A 290 -12.25 -13.26 -8.76
CA LYS A 290 -11.33 -14.37 -9.09
C LYS A 290 -9.92 -13.89 -9.47
N ASN A 291 -9.82 -12.71 -10.07
CA ASN A 291 -8.54 -12.08 -10.43
C ASN A 291 -7.85 -11.38 -9.25
N GLN A 292 -8.49 -11.29 -8.08
CA GLN A 292 -8.02 -10.58 -6.88
C GLN A 292 -7.80 -9.07 -7.05
N LEU A 293 -8.20 -8.50 -8.18
CA LEU A 293 -8.02 -7.07 -8.49
C LEU A 293 -9.25 -6.23 -8.13
N ALA A 294 -10.33 -6.84 -7.68
CA ALA A 294 -11.50 -6.12 -7.19
C ALA A 294 -12.01 -6.78 -5.91
N THR A 295 -12.25 -5.94 -4.90
CA THR A 295 -12.76 -6.35 -3.59
C THR A 295 -13.90 -5.44 -3.16
N TYR A 296 -14.92 -6.03 -2.54
CA TYR A 296 -16.07 -5.32 -1.98
C TYR A 296 -16.16 -5.64 -0.49
N ILE A 297 -16.14 -4.63 0.37
CA ILE A 297 -16.08 -4.79 1.84
C ILE A 297 -17.36 -4.22 2.46
N ASP A 298 -18.06 -5.03 3.25
CA ASP A 298 -19.29 -4.63 3.95
C ASP A 298 -18.98 -3.91 5.27
N LEU A 299 -19.37 -2.64 5.36
CA LEU A 299 -19.29 -1.82 6.57
C LEU A 299 -20.68 -1.53 7.20
N GLY A 300 -21.68 -2.34 6.82
CA GLY A 300 -23.07 -2.31 7.30
C GLY A 300 -24.00 -1.67 6.28
N THR A 301 -24.12 -0.34 6.34
CA THR A 301 -24.97 0.46 5.43
C THR A 301 -24.24 0.91 4.15
N GLN A 302 -22.95 0.58 4.05
CA GLN A 302 -22.09 0.96 2.94
C GLN A 302 -21.24 -0.24 2.54
N VAL A 303 -20.91 -0.30 1.26
CA VAL A 303 -19.95 -1.23 0.69
C VAL A 303 -18.82 -0.43 0.07
N VAL A 304 -17.60 -0.66 0.53
CA VAL A 304 -16.39 -0.07 -0.06
C VAL A 304 -15.93 -0.98 -1.19
N SER A 305 -15.91 -0.47 -2.40
CA SER A 305 -15.37 -1.13 -3.58
C SER A 305 -13.95 -0.64 -3.83
N LEU A 306 -12.97 -1.54 -3.80
CA LEU A 306 -11.59 -1.26 -4.19
C LEU A 306 -11.29 -2.02 -5.47
N VAL A 307 -10.91 -1.32 -6.53
CA VAL A 307 -10.58 -1.91 -7.84
C VAL A 307 -9.18 -1.46 -8.24
N TYR A 308 -8.29 -2.42 -8.44
CA TYR A 308 -6.95 -2.25 -8.98
C TYR A 308 -6.98 -2.36 -10.51
N ASP A 309 -6.61 -1.28 -11.19
CA ASP A 309 -6.54 -1.21 -12.64
C ASP A 309 -5.07 -1.16 -13.08
N THR A 310 -4.66 -2.15 -13.87
CA THR A 310 -3.33 -2.19 -14.48
C THR A 310 -3.20 -1.24 -15.68
N SER A 311 -4.28 -0.55 -16.06
CA SER A 311 -4.39 0.27 -17.26
C SER A 311 -3.99 -0.55 -18.50
N SER A 312 -2.91 -0.16 -19.18
CA SER A 312 -2.38 -0.86 -20.35
C SER A 312 -1.26 -1.85 -20.03
N LYS A 313 -0.89 -2.00 -18.76
CA LYS A 313 0.15 -2.96 -18.37
C LYS A 313 -0.36 -4.38 -18.39
N ALA A 314 0.50 -5.28 -18.86
CA ALA A 314 0.28 -6.73 -18.80
C ALA A 314 0.79 -7.34 -17.49
N THR A 315 1.32 -6.55 -16.55
CA THR A 315 1.81 -7.00 -15.24
C THR A 315 0.99 -6.40 -14.10
N ILE A 316 0.84 -7.16 -13.02
CA ILE A 316 0.27 -6.71 -11.75
C ILE A 316 1.43 -6.43 -10.82
N ASP A 317 1.88 -5.18 -10.77
CA ASP A 317 3.11 -4.83 -10.05
C ASP A 317 2.87 -4.68 -8.54
N TYR A 318 1.70 -4.22 -8.08
CA TYR A 318 1.48 -3.85 -6.66
C TYR A 318 0.40 -4.68 -5.95
N LEU A 319 0.36 -5.99 -6.18
CA LEU A 319 -0.69 -6.85 -5.63
C LEU A 319 -0.66 -6.91 -4.10
N GLN A 320 0.52 -7.08 -3.50
CA GLN A 320 0.65 -7.26 -2.06
C GLN A 320 0.28 -5.98 -1.30
N THR A 321 0.68 -4.84 -1.85
CA THR A 321 0.34 -3.50 -1.39
C THR A 321 -1.16 -3.26 -1.51
N PHE A 322 -1.80 -3.64 -2.62
CA PHE A 322 -3.25 -3.58 -2.75
C PHE A 322 -3.96 -4.41 -1.67
N GLN A 323 -3.48 -5.63 -1.39
CA GLN A 323 -4.02 -6.47 -0.33
C GLN A 323 -3.81 -5.87 1.07
N MET A 324 -2.67 -5.23 1.34
CA MET A 324 -2.47 -4.44 2.56
C MET A 324 -3.54 -3.36 2.68
N MET A 325 -3.82 -2.60 1.61
CA MET A 325 -4.86 -1.56 1.64
C MET A 325 -6.21 -2.16 2.01
N VAL A 326 -6.63 -3.24 1.33
CA VAL A 326 -7.88 -3.97 1.61
C VAL A 326 -7.96 -4.43 3.07
N ASN A 327 -6.89 -5.00 3.61
CA ASN A 327 -6.86 -5.53 4.98
C ASN A 327 -6.83 -4.44 6.05
N SER A 328 -6.44 -3.22 5.69
CA SER A 328 -6.35 -2.08 6.59
C SER A 328 -7.66 -1.29 6.72
N VAL A 329 -8.69 -1.63 5.93
CA VAL A 329 -9.99 -0.95 5.96
C VAL A 329 -10.64 -1.08 7.33
N GLU A 330 -11.01 0.06 7.89
CA GLU A 330 -11.63 0.17 9.20
C GLU A 330 -12.68 1.29 9.22
N LYS A 331 -13.88 0.98 9.70
CA LYS A 331 -14.94 1.96 9.91
C LYS A 331 -14.60 2.87 11.09
N LEU A 332 -14.87 4.17 10.94
CA LEU A 332 -14.72 5.20 11.98
C LEU A 332 -15.96 5.32 12.89
#